data_AF-A0A3L6F7H8-F1
#
_entry.id   AF-A0A3L6F7H8-F1
#
_cell.length_a   1.000
_cell.length_b   1.000
_cell.length_c   1.000
_cell.angle_alpha   90.00
_cell.angle_beta   90.00
_cell.angle_gamma   90.00
#
_symmetry.space_group_name_H-M   'P 1'
#
loop_
_entity.id
_entity.type
_entity.pdbx_description
1 polymer ?
#
loop_
_entity_poly.entity_id
_entity_poly.type
_entity_poly.pdbx_seq_one_letter_code
_entity_poly.pdbx_strand_id
1 'polypeptide(L)'
;MNCHVTDIPFHFLLTVSRFLELGSTLEPGKPVKADKVAILSDATLMVIQLRLEAQQLKETNGSLEEKIKELKAEKDELRDEKQKLKLENESLEHQMKLMTSTPTYMPHPTLMPVPFPQAPLAPFHAQGQATWQKLMMPFVSYPGYPMWQFMPPS
;
A
#
# COMPACT_ATOMS: atom_id res chain seq x y z
N MET A 1 -7.61 -51.02 -63.55
CA MET A 1 -8.39 -49.79 -63.22
C MET A 1 -7.58 -49.00 -62.23
N ASN A 2 -6.72 -48.11 -62.72
CA ASN A 2 -5.87 -47.28 -61.87
C ASN A 2 -6.59 -45.94 -61.69
N CYS A 3 -7.31 -45.79 -60.59
CA CYS A 3 -7.97 -44.53 -60.25
C CYS A 3 -6.88 -43.51 -59.85
N HIS A 4 -6.75 -42.44 -60.62
CA HIS A 4 -5.88 -41.31 -60.28
C HIS A 4 -6.37 -40.66 -58.98
N VAL A 5 -5.55 -40.72 -57.93
CA VAL A 5 -5.78 -40.05 -56.63
C VAL A 5 -5.11 -38.67 -56.58
N THR A 6 -4.64 -38.12 -57.70
CA THR A 6 -3.63 -37.04 -57.70
C THR A 6 -4.09 -35.71 -58.29
N ASP A 7 -5.34 -35.29 -58.03
CA ASP A 7 -5.74 -33.90 -58.28
C ASP A 7 -6.65 -33.39 -57.16
N ILE A 8 -6.08 -33.32 -55.95
CA ILE A 8 -6.66 -32.46 -54.91
C ILE A 8 -6.31 -31.03 -55.31
N PRO A 9 -7.29 -30.17 -55.62
CA PRO A 9 -7.00 -28.81 -56.07
C PRO A 9 -6.23 -28.05 -55.00
N PHE A 10 -5.17 -27.33 -55.38
CA PHE A 10 -4.32 -26.53 -54.49
C PHE A 10 -5.13 -25.61 -53.54
N HIS A 11 -6.27 -25.10 -54.01
CA HIS A 11 -7.17 -24.29 -53.20
C HIS A 11 -7.75 -25.05 -51.99
N PHE A 12 -8.04 -26.34 -52.14
CA PHE A 12 -8.53 -27.19 -51.05
C PHE A 12 -7.45 -27.41 -49.99
N LEU A 13 -6.22 -27.74 -50.41
CA LEU A 13 -5.08 -27.89 -49.52
C LEU A 13 -4.78 -26.58 -48.76
N LEU A 14 -4.73 -25.45 -49.46
CA LEU A 14 -4.52 -24.14 -48.85
C LEU A 14 -5.59 -23.82 -47.79
N THR A 15 -6.86 -24.13 -48.09
CA THR A 15 -7.95 -23.90 -47.16
C THR A 15 -7.80 -24.75 -45.90
N VAL A 16 -7.48 -26.04 -46.04
CA VAL A 16 -7.28 -26.96 -44.91
C VAL A 16 -6.12 -26.48 -44.02
N SER A 17 -4.99 -26.08 -44.61
CA SER A 17 -3.84 -25.56 -43.85
C SER A 17 -4.21 -24.35 -42.98
N ARG A 18 -4.99 -23.39 -43.51
CA ARG A 18 -5.40 -22.20 -42.74
C ARG A 18 -6.29 -22.52 -41.54
N PHE A 19 -7.18 -23.50 -41.65
CA PHE A 19 -8.01 -23.93 -40.53
C PHE A 19 -7.20 -24.67 -39.46
N LEU A 20 -6.23 -25.48 -39.87
CA LEU A 20 -5.33 -26.17 -38.94
C LEU A 20 -4.42 -25.19 -38.19
N GLU A 21 -3.90 -24.19 -38.89
CA GLU A 21 -3.12 -23.10 -38.29
C GLU A 21 -3.95 -22.33 -37.27
N LEU A 22 -5.14 -21.87 -37.65
CA LEU A 22 -6.05 -21.18 -36.75
C LEU A 22 -6.38 -22.02 -35.52
N GLY A 23 -6.78 -23.28 -35.70
CA GLY A 23 -7.10 -24.16 -34.58
C GLY A 23 -5.92 -24.41 -33.64
N SER A 24 -4.68 -24.45 -34.16
CA SER A 24 -3.46 -24.56 -33.33
C SER A 24 -3.21 -23.31 -32.50
N THR A 25 -3.54 -22.12 -33.02
CA THR A 25 -3.45 -20.86 -32.28
C THR A 25 -4.49 -20.75 -31.18
N LEU A 26 -5.72 -21.25 -31.41
CA LEU A 26 -6.81 -21.16 -30.45
C LEU A 26 -6.59 -22.04 -29.22
N GLU A 27 -6.03 -23.23 -29.39
CA GLU A 27 -5.74 -24.13 -28.26
C GLU A 27 -4.31 -24.68 -28.37
N PRO A 28 -3.28 -23.89 -27.98
CA PRO A 28 -1.90 -24.36 -27.98
C PRO A 28 -1.76 -25.61 -27.10
N GLY A 29 -1.23 -26.69 -27.68
CA GLY A 29 -0.98 -27.95 -26.96
C GLY A 29 -2.14 -28.96 -26.96
N LYS A 30 -3.29 -28.65 -27.57
CA LYS A 30 -4.37 -29.63 -27.81
C LYS A 30 -4.39 -30.11 -29.26
N PRO A 31 -4.90 -31.32 -29.55
CA PRO A 31 -5.14 -31.76 -30.92
C PRO A 31 -6.10 -30.80 -31.63
N VAL A 32 -5.73 -30.37 -32.84
CA VAL A 32 -6.53 -29.41 -33.60
C VAL A 32 -7.87 -30.02 -33.99
N LYS A 33 -8.96 -29.34 -33.65
CA LYS A 33 -10.32 -29.73 -34.06
C LYS A 33 -10.39 -29.72 -35.59
N ALA A 34 -10.91 -30.79 -36.19
CA ALA A 34 -11.09 -30.87 -37.64
C ALA A 34 -12.38 -30.18 -38.14
N ASP A 35 -13.30 -29.86 -37.21
CA ASP A 35 -14.56 -29.18 -37.53
C ASP A 35 -14.33 -27.67 -37.73
N LYS A 36 -14.56 -27.22 -38.96
CA LYS A 36 -14.41 -25.83 -39.38
C LYS A 36 -15.37 -24.90 -38.63
N VAL A 37 -16.58 -25.35 -38.30
CA VAL A 37 -17.57 -24.51 -37.59
C VAL A 37 -17.13 -24.30 -36.15
N ALA A 38 -16.69 -25.35 -35.48
CA ALA A 38 -16.14 -25.27 -34.13
C ALA A 38 -14.92 -24.33 -34.07
N ILE A 39 -13.96 -24.46 -35.00
CA ILE A 39 -12.78 -23.57 -35.06
C ILE A 39 -13.20 -22.09 -35.18
N LEU A 40 -14.16 -21.78 -36.07
CA LEU A 40 -14.61 -20.39 -36.25
C LEU A 40 -15.37 -19.85 -35.04
N SER A 41 -16.19 -20.70 -34.39
CA SER A 41 -16.89 -20.35 -33.16
C SER A 41 -15.89 -20.03 -32.05
N ASP A 42 -14.92 -20.91 -31.83
CA ASP A 42 -13.87 -20.74 -30.81
C ASP A 42 -13.02 -19.49 -31.08
N ALA A 43 -12.66 -19.23 -32.35
CA ALA A 43 -11.95 -18.01 -32.74
C ALA A 43 -12.76 -16.76 -32.44
N THR A 44 -14.05 -16.78 -32.74
CA THR A 44 -14.94 -15.63 -32.48
C THR A 44 -15.04 -15.34 -30.99
N LEU A 45 -15.24 -16.39 -30.17
CA LEU A 45 -15.30 -16.26 -28.71
C LEU A 45 -13.98 -15.76 -28.13
N MET A 46 -12.85 -16.30 -28.57
CA MET A 46 -11.52 -15.86 -28.11
C MET A 46 -11.25 -14.40 -28.46
N VAL A 47 -11.60 -13.95 -29.68
CA VAL A 47 -11.44 -12.55 -30.08
C VAL A 47 -12.29 -11.62 -29.22
N ILE A 48 -13.52 -12.01 -28.89
CA ILE A 48 -14.39 -11.23 -27.97
C ILE A 48 -13.75 -11.16 -26.58
N GLN A 49 -13.29 -12.28 -26.04
CA GLN A 49 -12.66 -12.34 -24.72
C GLN A 49 -11.40 -11.48 -24.65
N LEU A 50 -10.49 -11.60 -25.62
CA LEU A 50 -9.26 -10.81 -25.68
C LEU A 50 -9.55 -9.31 -25.79
N ARG A 51 -10.60 -8.91 -26.52
CA ARG A 51 -11.03 -7.50 -26.59
C ARG A 51 -11.52 -7.00 -25.24
N LEU A 52 -12.30 -7.81 -24.52
CA LEU A 52 -12.78 -7.47 -23.19
C LEU A 52 -11.62 -7.36 -22.18
N GLU A 53 -10.68 -8.31 -22.20
CA GLU A 53 -9.49 -8.28 -21.35
C GLU A 53 -8.60 -7.07 -21.67
N ALA A 54 -8.38 -6.76 -22.95
CA ALA A 54 -7.62 -5.59 -23.36
C ALA A 54 -8.27 -4.28 -22.87
N GLN A 55 -9.60 -4.21 -22.90
CA GLN A 55 -10.35 -3.06 -22.40
C GLN A 55 -10.22 -2.93 -20.87
N GLN A 56 -10.37 -4.03 -20.13
CA GLN A 56 -10.16 -4.03 -18.67
C GLN A 56 -8.73 -3.66 -18.29
N LEU A 57 -7.72 -4.16 -19.02
CA LEU A 57 -6.32 -3.79 -18.82
C LEU A 57 -6.09 -2.30 -19.07
N LYS A 58 -6.72 -1.73 -20.10
CA LYS A 58 -6.64 -0.29 -20.36
C LYS A 58 -7.24 0.55 -19.24
N GLU A 59 -8.40 0.14 -18.73
CA GLU A 59 -9.08 0.81 -17.60
C GLU A 59 -8.28 0.73 -16.32
N THR A 60 -7.81 -0.47 -15.96
CA THR A 60 -6.99 -0.70 -14.76
C THR A 60 -5.65 0.03 -14.83
N ASN A 61 -4.98 0.03 -16.00
CA ASN A 61 -3.76 0.81 -16.19
C ASN A 61 -4.02 2.31 -16.01
N GLY A 62 -5.11 2.84 -16.56
CA GLY A 62 -5.50 4.24 -16.37
C GLY A 62 -5.75 4.59 -14.89
N SER A 63 -6.47 3.72 -14.16
CA SER A 63 -6.69 3.91 -12.72
C SER A 63 -5.39 3.86 -11.90
N LEU A 64 -4.44 2.98 -12.27
CA LEU A 64 -3.13 2.92 -11.62
C LEU A 64 -2.30 4.17 -11.89
N GLU A 65 -2.32 4.70 -13.12
CA GLU A 65 -1.65 5.96 -13.47
C GLU A 65 -2.20 7.15 -12.66
N GLU A 66 -3.51 7.20 -12.46
CA GLU A 66 -4.16 8.21 -11.60
C GLU A 66 -3.70 8.08 -10.14
N LYS A 67 -3.74 6.88 -9.57
CA LYS A 67 -3.25 6.63 -8.20
C LYS A 67 -1.78 6.98 -8.03
N ILE A 68 -0.94 6.72 -9.03
CA ILE A 68 0.47 7.11 -9.01
C ILE A 68 0.62 8.64 -8.96
N LYS A 69 -0.21 9.38 -9.70
CA LYS A 69 -0.19 10.85 -9.67
C LYS A 69 -0.65 11.39 -8.33
N GLU A 70 -1.74 10.84 -7.78
CA GLU A 70 -2.26 11.21 -6.45
C GLU A 70 -1.21 10.95 -5.36
N LEU A 71 -0.64 9.76 -5.30
CA LEU A 71 0.39 9.42 -4.31
C LEU A 71 1.66 10.27 -4.46
N LYS A 72 2.03 10.67 -5.68
CA LYS A 72 3.14 11.61 -5.88
C LYS A 72 2.84 12.98 -5.28
N ALA A 73 1.63 13.48 -5.49
CA ALA A 73 1.17 14.76 -4.94
C ALA A 73 1.12 14.71 -3.41
N GLU A 74 0.51 13.66 -2.83
CA GLU A 74 0.45 13.47 -1.37
C GLU A 74 1.84 13.38 -0.75
N LYS A 75 2.76 12.62 -1.38
CA LYS A 75 4.16 12.54 -0.94
C LYS A 75 4.87 13.89 -0.98
N ASP A 76 4.56 14.75 -1.96
CA ASP A 76 5.13 16.10 -2.04
C ASP A 76 4.52 17.02 -0.96
N GLU A 77 3.21 16.97 -0.73
CA GLU A 77 2.54 17.72 0.33
C GLU A 77 3.06 17.35 1.73
N LEU A 78 3.21 16.06 2.01
CA LEU A 78 3.80 15.58 3.28
C LEU A 78 5.25 16.04 3.46
N ARG A 79 5.99 16.24 2.37
CA ARG A 79 7.36 16.76 2.44
C ARG A 79 7.34 18.23 2.87
N ASP A 80 6.43 19.01 2.29
CA ASP A 80 6.29 20.44 2.60
C ASP A 80 5.80 20.63 4.03
N GLU A 81 4.79 19.85 4.46
CA GLU A 81 4.30 19.88 5.85
C GLU A 81 5.39 19.47 6.84
N LYS A 82 6.16 18.41 6.54
CA LYS A 82 7.30 18.00 7.36
C LYS A 82 8.35 19.10 7.49
N GLN A 83 8.66 19.83 6.42
CA GLN A 83 9.62 20.93 6.45
C GLN A 83 9.09 22.11 7.28
N LYS A 84 7.82 22.46 7.10
CA LYS A 84 7.15 23.52 7.87
C LYS A 84 7.17 23.21 9.37
N LEU A 85 6.75 21.99 9.76
CA LEU A 85 6.76 21.55 11.16
C LEU A 85 8.16 21.51 11.75
N LYS A 86 9.18 21.14 10.96
CA LYS A 86 10.57 21.16 11.41
C LYS A 86 11.01 22.59 11.78
N LEU A 87 10.70 23.57 10.94
CA LEU A 87 11.04 24.97 11.20
C LEU A 87 10.30 25.52 12.44
N GLU A 88 9.01 25.22 12.57
CA GLU A 88 8.22 25.63 13.72
C GLU A 88 8.72 24.99 15.02
N ASN A 89 9.09 23.71 14.98
CA ASN A 89 9.66 23.00 16.12
C ASN A 89 11.02 23.61 16.53
N GLU A 90 11.94 23.84 15.59
CA GLU A 90 13.21 24.50 15.87
C GLU A 90 13.01 25.89 16.51
N SER A 91 12.05 26.68 16.01
CA SER A 91 11.69 27.99 16.58
C SER A 91 11.17 27.88 18.01
N LEU A 92 10.28 26.94 18.29
CA LEU A 92 9.72 26.72 19.63
C LEU A 92 10.77 26.21 20.61
N GLU A 93 11.65 25.29 20.18
CA GLU A 93 12.78 24.82 20.98
C GLU A 93 13.74 25.97 21.34
N HIS A 94 14.03 26.88 20.40
CA HIS A 94 14.80 28.08 20.66
C HIS A 94 14.12 28.99 21.69
N GLN A 95 12.82 29.24 21.57
CA GLN A 95 12.07 30.03 22.54
C GLN A 95 12.07 29.37 23.93
N MET A 96 11.85 28.06 24.00
CA MET A 96 11.89 27.29 25.25
C MET A 96 13.26 27.39 25.91
N LYS A 97 14.35 27.24 25.15
CA LYS A 97 15.72 27.34 25.65
C LYS A 97 16.02 28.72 26.23
N LEU A 98 15.54 29.78 25.59
CA LEU A 98 15.66 31.14 26.13
C LEU A 98 14.89 31.30 27.45
N MET A 99 13.66 30.80 27.53
CA MET A 99 12.84 30.88 28.75
C MET A 99 13.36 29.99 29.91
N THR A 100 13.98 28.85 29.61
CA THR A 100 14.58 27.97 30.64
C THR A 100 16.00 28.39 31.02
N SER A 101 16.65 29.26 30.24
CA SER A 101 17.96 29.83 30.55
C SER A 101 17.91 31.04 31.50
N THR A 102 16.73 31.57 31.83
CA THR A 102 16.63 32.56 32.92
C THR A 102 16.92 31.89 34.26
N PRO A 103 17.90 32.34 35.05
CA PRO A 103 18.22 31.76 36.34
C PRO A 103 17.13 32.17 37.33
N THR A 104 16.02 31.44 37.36
CA THR A 104 15.03 31.62 38.40
C THR A 104 15.55 30.92 39.65
N TYR A 105 16.29 31.69 40.45
CA TYR A 105 16.59 31.41 41.84
C TYR A 105 15.26 31.38 42.62
N MET A 106 14.47 30.31 42.46
CA MET A 106 13.31 30.08 43.31
C MET A 106 13.80 29.50 44.65
N PRO A 107 13.60 30.18 45.78
CA PRO A 107 13.93 29.62 47.08
C PRO A 107 12.93 28.49 47.37
N HIS A 108 13.42 27.27 47.54
CA HIS A 108 12.63 26.18 48.14
C HIS A 108 12.09 26.66 49.50
N PRO A 109 10.77 26.57 49.76
CA PRO A 109 10.25 26.93 51.07
C PRO A 109 10.76 25.91 52.09
N THR A 110 11.48 26.44 53.07
CA THR A 110 12.07 25.76 54.22
C THR A 110 10.98 24.98 54.98
N LEU A 111 11.16 23.67 55.11
CA LEU A 111 10.34 22.81 55.96
C LEU A 111 10.61 23.17 57.44
N MET A 112 9.61 23.71 58.12
CA MET A 112 9.60 23.89 59.57
C MET A 112 9.39 22.53 60.27
N PRO A 113 10.08 22.20 61.39
CA PRO A 113 9.90 20.94 62.09
C PRO A 113 8.74 21.01 63.10
N VAL A 114 7.80 20.07 63.01
CA VAL A 114 6.71 19.87 64.00
C VAL A 114 7.07 18.65 64.87
N PRO A 115 6.87 18.69 66.20
CA PRO A 115 7.36 17.65 67.10
C PRO A 115 6.30 16.55 67.39
N PHE A 116 6.78 15.32 67.60
CA PHE A 116 6.12 14.15 68.24
C PHE A 116 5.27 13.16 67.38
N PRO A 117 5.13 11.87 67.81
CA PRO A 117 5.48 10.72 66.96
C PRO A 117 4.35 9.71 66.60
N GLN A 118 4.55 9.05 65.44
CA GLN A 118 4.30 7.63 65.06
C GLN A 118 2.87 7.00 64.96
N ALA A 119 2.56 6.56 63.72
CA ALA A 119 1.98 5.26 63.26
C ALA A 119 0.46 4.95 63.46
N PRO A 120 -0.12 3.94 62.77
CA PRO A 120 -0.14 3.66 61.31
C PRO A 120 -1.57 3.36 60.74
N LEU A 121 -1.66 3.23 59.40
CA LEU A 121 -2.73 2.62 58.57
C LEU A 121 -3.81 3.55 57.95
N ALA A 122 -4.07 3.29 56.67
CA ALA A 122 -4.92 3.94 55.63
C ALA A 122 -6.33 4.40 56.08
N PRO A 123 -7.14 5.23 55.34
CA PRO A 123 -7.22 5.44 53.88
C PRO A 123 -7.51 6.88 53.35
N PHE A 124 -7.29 7.08 52.04
CA PHE A 124 -7.93 8.03 51.12
C PHE A 124 -8.00 9.57 51.38
N HIS A 125 -7.25 10.28 50.52
CA HIS A 125 -7.59 11.49 49.73
C HIS A 125 -7.83 12.89 50.35
N ALA A 126 -6.91 13.81 50.00
CA ALA A 126 -7.14 15.25 49.70
C ALA A 126 -5.96 15.73 48.80
N GLN A 127 -5.98 15.45 47.49
CA GLN A 127 -6.52 16.27 46.39
C GLN A 127 -5.86 17.65 46.24
N GLY A 128 -4.87 17.71 45.34
CA GLY A 128 -4.26 18.94 44.82
C GLY A 128 -3.02 18.71 43.94
N GLN A 129 -2.25 17.63 44.19
CA GLN A 129 -1.01 17.32 43.46
C GLN A 129 -1.01 15.97 42.71
N ALA A 130 -2.18 15.34 42.55
CA ALA A 130 -2.30 13.97 42.02
C ALA A 130 -3.16 13.85 40.74
N THR A 131 -3.42 14.94 40.01
CA THR A 131 -4.16 14.92 38.74
C THR A 131 -3.27 14.94 37.50
N TRP A 132 -1.97 15.23 37.63
CA TRP A 132 -1.01 15.17 36.50
C TRP A 132 -0.37 13.79 36.32
N GLN A 133 -0.33 12.96 37.36
CA GLN A 133 0.29 11.63 37.30
C GLN A 133 -0.67 10.54 36.81
N LYS A 134 -1.98 10.82 36.75
CA LYS A 134 -3.02 9.83 36.37
C LYS A 134 -3.70 10.13 35.02
N LEU A 135 -3.34 11.23 34.38
CA LEU A 135 -3.63 11.51 32.96
C LEU A 135 -2.41 11.27 32.05
N MET A 136 -1.30 10.81 32.61
CA MET A 136 -0.32 10.06 31.83
C MET A 136 -0.90 8.67 31.60
N MET A 137 -1.87 8.57 30.68
CA MET A 137 -1.89 7.37 29.87
C MET A 137 -0.47 7.24 29.35
N PRO A 138 0.25 6.14 29.62
CA PRO A 138 1.48 5.89 28.89
C PRO A 138 1.03 5.96 27.44
N PHE A 139 1.55 6.94 26.71
CA PHE A 139 1.57 6.83 25.27
C PHE A 139 2.21 5.46 25.06
N VAL A 140 1.38 4.48 24.68
CA VAL A 140 1.87 3.24 24.11
C VAL A 140 2.49 3.72 22.81
N SER A 141 3.74 4.18 22.92
CA SER A 141 4.68 4.17 21.82
C SER A 141 4.63 2.74 21.35
N TYR A 142 3.87 2.53 20.29
CA TYR A 142 3.96 1.33 19.49
C TYR A 142 5.47 1.10 19.31
N PRO A 143 6.02 -0.06 19.74
CA PRO A 143 7.45 -0.30 19.61
C PRO A 143 7.82 -0.04 18.17
N GLY A 144 8.60 1.02 17.96
CA GLY A 144 8.91 1.60 16.67
C GLY A 144 9.85 0.71 15.89
N TYR A 145 9.34 -0.42 15.41
CA TYR A 145 9.96 -1.15 14.32
C TYR A 145 9.48 -0.50 13.02
N PRO A 146 10.35 0.22 12.29
CA PRO A 146 9.99 0.69 10.96
C PRO A 146 9.72 -0.55 10.09
N MET A 147 8.49 -0.68 9.60
CA MET A 147 8.03 -1.79 8.75
C MET A 147 8.87 -1.98 7.48
N TRP A 148 9.69 -0.97 7.12
CA TRP A 148 10.68 -1.01 6.04
C TRP A 148 11.76 -2.10 6.22
N GLN A 149 11.98 -2.60 7.43
CA GLN A 149 12.92 -3.70 7.70
C GLN A 149 12.47 -5.04 7.08
N PHE A 150 11.21 -5.15 6.64
CA PHE A 150 10.64 -6.37 6.07
C PHE A 150 10.44 -6.30 4.55
N MET A 151 10.96 -5.28 3.87
CA MET A 151 10.84 -5.18 2.41
C MET A 151 12.02 -5.88 1.72
N PRO A 152 11.78 -6.75 0.72
CA PRO A 152 12.85 -7.35 -0.07
C PRO A 152 13.60 -6.25 -0.88
N PRO A 153 14.92 -6.36 -1.04
CA PRO A 153 15.70 -5.42 -1.84
C PRO A 153 15.25 -5.44 -3.31
N SER A 154 15.10 -4.25 -3.88
CA SER A 154 14.82 -3.99 -5.30
C SER A 154 16.07 -4.10 -6.15
#